data_AF-A0A960UTD0-F1
#
_entry.id   AF-A0A960UTD0-F1
#
_cell.length_a   1.000
_cell.length_b   1.000
_cell.length_c   1.000
_cell.angle_alpha   90.00
_cell.angle_beta   90.00
_cell.angle_gamma   90.00
#
_symmetry.space_group_name_H-M   'P 1'
#
loop_
_entity.id
_entity.type
_entity.pdbx_description
1 polymer ?
#
loop_
_entity_poly.entity_id
_entity_poly.type
_entity_poly.pdbx_seq_one_letter_code
_entity_poly.pdbx_strand_id
1 'polypeptide(L)' 'MKIAEKLQIWVEEGLIQSGQAESILAFENKKHTRPYAMYSFIILGVTVISIGIISLIAANWEAIPDL' A
#
# COMPACT_ATOMS: atom_id res chain seq x y z
N MET A 1 -19.37 0.52 -4.27
CA MET A 1 -19.58 1.19 -5.57
C MET A 1 -18.25 1.76 -6.01
N LYS A 2 -17.83 1.49 -7.24
CA LYS A 2 -16.57 2.04 -7.78
C LYS A 2 -16.75 3.55 -8.00
N ILE A 3 -15.67 4.32 -7.91
CA ILE A 3 -15.74 5.78 -8.10
C ILE A 3 -16.34 6.16 -9.46
N ALA A 4 -16.06 5.38 -10.52
CA ALA A 4 -16.63 5.57 -11.85
C ALA A 4 -18.17 5.48 -11.86
N GLU A 5 -18.74 4.46 -11.21
CA GLU A 5 -20.20 4.30 -11.08
C GLU A 5 -20.83 5.47 -10.33
N LYS A 6 -20.15 5.99 -9.31
CA LYS A 6 -20.61 7.15 -8.53
C LYS A 6 -20.63 8.42 -9.36
N LEU A 7 -19.58 8.65 -10.14
CA LEU A 7 -19.47 9.80 -11.02
C LEU A 7 -20.52 9.74 -12.13
N GLN A 8 -20.84 8.56 -12.65
CA GLN A 8 -21.92 8.40 -13.63
C GLN A 8 -23.27 8.84 -13.06
N ILE A 9 -23.65 8.35 -11.87
CA ILE A 9 -24.89 8.76 -11.20
C ILE A 9 -24.91 10.27 -10.97
N TRP A 10 -23.78 10.87 -10.59
CA TRP A 10 -23.72 12.32 -10.38
C TRP A 10 -23.87 13.13 -11.66
N VAL A 11 -23.43 12.61 -12.81
CA VAL A 11 -23.69 13.22 -14.11
C VAL A 11 -25.16 13.07 -14.50
N GLU A 12 -25.75 11.89 -14.29
CA GLU A 12 -27.17 11.62 -14.58
C GLU A 12 -28.10 12.50 -13.74
N GLU A 13 -27.78 12.71 -12.47
CA GLU A 13 -28.51 13.61 -11.56
C GLU A 13 -28.16 15.10 -11.77
N GLY A 14 -27.28 15.42 -12.71
CA GLY A 14 -26.88 16.79 -13.04
C GLY A 14 -26.07 17.52 -11.96
N LEU A 15 -25.52 16.79 -10.98
CA LEU A 15 -24.67 17.35 -9.93
C LEU A 15 -23.32 17.85 -10.47
N ILE A 16 -22.82 17.20 -11.52
CA ILE A 16 -21.58 17.56 -12.21
C ILE A 16 -21.72 17.34 -13.72
N GLN A 17 -20.89 18.03 -14.50
CA GLN A 17 -20.76 17.80 -15.95
C GLN A 17 -19.83 16.62 -16.24
N SER A 18 -19.97 16.01 -17.42
CA SER A 18 -19.12 14.89 -17.87
C SER A 18 -17.62 15.21 -17.83
N GLY A 19 -17.21 16.41 -18.26
CA GLY A 19 -15.80 16.83 -18.19
C GLY A 19 -15.27 16.97 -16.75
N GLN A 20 -16.14 17.30 -15.78
CA GLN A 20 -15.77 17.30 -14.36
C GLN A 20 -15.61 15.87 -13.85
N ALA A 21 -16.48 14.95 -14.26
CA ALA A 21 -16.35 13.53 -13.92
C ALA A 21 -15.02 12.93 -14.42
N GLU A 22 -14.62 13.24 -15.65
CA GLU A 22 -13.32 12.81 -16.20
C GLU A 22 -12.14 13.36 -15.39
N SER A 23 -12.20 14.65 -15.03
CA SER A 23 -11.15 15.31 -14.24
C SER A 23 -11.01 14.69 -12.84
N ILE A 24 -12.14 14.38 -12.18
CA ILE A 24 -12.16 13.72 -10.87
C ILE A 24 -11.62 12.30 -10.99
N LEU A 25 -12.05 11.55 -12.00
CA LEU A 25 -11.60 10.17 -12.23
C LEU A 25 -10.09 10.11 -12.49
N ALA A 26 -9.54 11.06 -13.26
CA ALA A 26 -8.10 11.17 -13.48
C ALA A 26 -7.34 11.49 -12.19
N PHE A 27 -7.88 12.36 -11.32
CA PHE A 27 -7.28 12.67 -10.02
C PHE A 27 -7.29 11.46 -9.06
N GLU A 28 -8.41 10.75 -8.97
CA GLU A 28 -8.54 9.58 -8.10
C GLU A 28 -7.66 8.41 -8.57
N ASN A 29 -7.55 8.19 -9.89
CA ASN A 29 -6.63 7.21 -10.45
C ASN A 29 -5.16 7.53 -10.12
N LYS A 30 -4.78 8.81 -10.09
CA LYS A 30 -3.44 9.22 -9.64
C LYS A 30 -3.18 8.98 -8.15
N LYS A 31 -4.20 8.96 -7.29
CA LYS A 31 -4.06 8.64 -5.86
C LYS A 31 -3.92 7.14 -5.60
N HIS A 32 -4.62 6.31 -6.37
CA HIS A 32 -4.62 4.85 -6.20
C HIS A 32 -3.31 4.16 -6.62
N THR A 33 -2.39 4.86 -7.30
CA THR A 33 -1.10 4.30 -7.72
C THR A 33 -0.07 4.21 -6.60
N ARG A 34 -0.32 4.74 -5.40
CA ARG A 34 0.63 4.57 -4.28
C ARG A 34 0.55 3.13 -3.75
N PRO A 35 1.59 2.30 -3.94
CA PRO A 35 1.53 0.87 -3.68
C PRO A 35 1.78 0.59 -2.19
N TYR A 36 0.97 1.18 -1.31
CA TYR A 36 1.12 1.03 0.14
C TYR A 36 1.12 -0.44 0.57
N ALA A 37 0.29 -1.27 -0.04
CA ALA A 37 0.29 -2.72 0.20
C ALA A 37 1.65 -3.36 -0.11
N MET A 38 2.30 -2.99 -1.22
CA MET A 38 3.63 -3.49 -1.58
C MET A 38 4.68 -3.08 -0.54
N TYR A 39 4.66 -1.82 -0.10
CA TYR A 39 5.58 -1.35 0.94
C TYR A 39 5.38 -2.08 2.27
N SER A 40 4.13 -2.38 2.65
CA SER A 40 3.84 -3.19 3.84
C SER A 40 4.47 -4.58 3.77
N PHE A 41 4.42 -5.24 2.61
CA PHE A 41 5.07 -6.55 2.42
C PHE A 41 6.60 -6.46 2.47
N ILE A 42 7.20 -5.38 1.94
CA ILE A 42 8.65 -5.15 2.02
C ILE A 42 9.07 -4.99 3.49
N ILE A 43 8.38 -4.14 4.25
CA ILE A 43 8.67 -3.92 5.68
C ILE A 43 8.50 -5.22 6.47
N LEU A 44 7.44 -5.99 6.18
CA LEU A 44 7.23 -7.29 6.80
C LEU A 44 8.39 -8.25 6.51
N GLY A 45 8.82 -8.35 5.25
CA GLY A 45 9.97 -9.18 4.86
C GLY A 45 11.25 -8.80 5.57
N VAL A 46 11.58 -7.50 5.61
CA VAL A 46 12.75 -6.98 6.34
C VAL A 46 12.66 -7.31 7.83
N THR A 47 11.47 -7.19 8.42
CA THR A 47 11.23 -7.50 9.83
C THR A 47 11.46 -8.97 10.13
N VAL A 48 10.89 -9.86 9.31
CA VAL A 48 11.04 -11.32 9.45
C VAL A 48 12.51 -11.74 9.30
N ILE A 49 13.22 -11.20 8.30
CA ILE A 49 14.66 -11.47 8.09
C ILE A 49 15.48 -11.01 9.29
N SER A 50 15.22 -9.78 9.78
CA SER A 50 15.93 -9.23 10.95
C SER A 50 15.73 -10.10 12.19
N ILE A 51 14.48 -10.51 12.45
CA ILE A 51 14.15 -11.41 13.57
C ILE A 51 14.89 -12.74 13.38
N GLY A 52 14.88 -13.33 12.18
CA GLY A 52 15.58 -14.58 11.89
C GLY A 52 17.08 -14.52 12.17
N ILE A 53 17.74 -13.41 11.81
CA ILE A 53 19.15 -13.18 12.10
C ILE A 53 19.38 -13.10 13.61
N ILE A 54 18.57 -12.32 14.33
CA ILE A 54 18.65 -12.21 15.79
C ILE A 54 18.44 -13.58 16.46
N SER A 55 17.46 -14.35 15.99
CA SER A 55 17.19 -15.71 16.48
C SER A 55 18.37 -16.65 16.23
N LEU A 56 19.02 -16.57 15.07
CA LEU A 56 20.20 -17.37 14.76
C LEU A 56 21.35 -17.04 15.72
N ILE A 57 21.60 -15.74 15.96
CA ILE A 57 22.63 -15.30 16.91
C ILE A 57 22.30 -15.80 18.32
N ALA A 58 21.06 -15.59 18.78
CA ALA A 58 20.62 -16.00 20.11
C ALA A 58 20.71 -17.53 20.31
N ALA A 59 20.33 -18.32 19.30
CA ALA A 59 20.40 -19.77 19.36
C ALA A 59 21.84 -20.31 19.43
N ASN A 60 22.82 -19.54 18.94
CA ASN A 60 24.23 -19.92 18.92
C ASN A 60 25.05 -19.10 19.93
N TRP A 61 24.41 -18.49 20.94
CA TRP A 61 25.08 -17.58 21.88
C TRP A 61 26.29 -18.21 22.56
N GLU A 62 26.18 -19.47 23.00
CA GLU A 62 27.26 -20.25 23.63
C GLU A 62 28.48 -20.49 22.72
N ALA A 63 28.32 -20.41 21.40
CA ALA A 63 29.41 -20.60 20.45
C ALA A 63 30.18 -19.30 20.14
N ILE A 64 29.72 -18.16 20.68
CA ILE A 64 30.35 -16.86 20.50
C ILE A 64 31.43 -16.71 21.60
N PRO A 65 32.72 -16.61 21.25
CA PRO A 65 33.78 -16.49 22.24
C PRO A 65 33.70 -15.16 23.01
N ASP A 66 33.94 -15.21 24.31
CA ASP A 66 34.23 -14.01 25.11
C ASP A 66 35.61 -13.45 24.69
N LEU A 67 35.67 -12.13 24.48
CA LEU A 67 36.90 -11.39 24.17
C LEU A 67 37.74 -11.13 25.42
#